data_AF-A0A958P9T9-F1
#
_entry.id   AF-A0A958P9T9-F1
#
_cell.length_a   1.000
_cell.length_b   1.000
_cell.length_c   1.000
_cell.angle_alpha   90.00
_cell.angle_beta   90.00
_cell.angle_gamma   90.00
#
_symmetry.space_group_name_H-M   'P 1'
#
loop_
_entity.id
_entity.type
_entity.pdbx_description
1 polymer ?
#
loop_
_entity_poly.entity_id
_entity_poly.type
_entity_poly.pdbx_seq_one_letter_code
_entity_poly.pdbx_strand_id
1 'polypeptide(L)'
;MSQRMGMALFAGVLFFGLQQSVQAASKFSHQATVAEKAAAIAHNQEILKNNVIFEMGSPDWRPVMDASDFGYVLMSSEEANYSEVSDLRRTIAENLPEGVKLVILTSRNEERHIRNRYLEWISSDRLIIASDDDPYVSNGFWARDSFPVPVVNSRTGEFSLVASKYYRRFNSADAISQSVTGSVA
;
A
#
# COMPACT_ATOMS: atom_id res chain seq x y z
N MET A 1 40.60 7.15 -61.15
CA MET A 1 41.28 7.99 -60.13
C MET A 1 40.32 9.12 -59.79
N SER A 2 39.79 9.33 -58.59
CA SER A 2 40.07 8.85 -57.25
C SER A 2 38.78 9.08 -56.43
N GLN A 3 38.20 8.02 -55.89
CA GLN A 3 37.16 8.10 -54.85
C GLN A 3 37.80 8.65 -53.56
N ARG A 4 37.11 9.55 -52.85
CA ARG A 4 37.31 9.74 -51.41
C ARG A 4 35.94 9.86 -50.73
N MET A 5 35.48 8.72 -50.23
CA MET A 5 34.44 8.59 -49.21
C MET A 5 34.96 9.22 -47.91
N GLY A 6 34.30 10.27 -47.44
CA GLY A 6 34.44 10.77 -46.07
C GLY A 6 33.50 9.98 -45.18
N MET A 7 34.05 9.04 -44.41
CA MET A 7 33.32 8.24 -43.43
C MET A 7 33.35 9.01 -42.09
N ALA A 8 32.26 9.70 -41.77
CA ALA A 8 32.09 10.34 -40.47
C ALA A 8 31.76 9.26 -39.43
N LEU A 9 32.65 9.10 -38.46
CA LEU A 9 32.47 8.23 -37.29
C LEU A 9 31.34 8.80 -36.41
N PHE A 10 30.20 8.13 -36.35
CA PHE A 10 29.18 8.36 -35.33
C PHE A 10 29.58 7.61 -34.05
N ALA A 11 30.25 8.31 -33.13
CA ALA A 11 30.46 7.82 -31.76
C ALA A 11 29.35 8.40 -30.86
N GLY A 12 28.11 7.94 -31.06
CA GLY A 12 27.00 8.19 -30.17
C GLY A 12 26.98 7.17 -29.04
N VAL A 13 27.72 7.42 -27.96
CA VAL A 13 27.60 6.59 -26.75
C VAL A 13 26.27 6.94 -26.07
N LEU A 14 25.29 6.06 -26.22
CA LEU A 14 24.02 6.02 -25.49
C LEU A 14 24.28 5.82 -23.99
N PHE A 15 24.52 6.90 -23.26
CA PHE A 15 24.54 6.94 -21.79
C PHE A 15 23.17 7.41 -21.26
N PHE A 16 22.11 6.66 -21.52
CA PHE A 16 20.76 6.96 -20.98
C PHE A 16 20.03 5.72 -20.44
N GLY A 17 20.77 4.70 -19.98
CA GLY A 17 20.17 3.42 -19.56
C GLY A 17 20.30 3.03 -18.09
N LEU A 18 21.11 3.72 -17.26
CA LEU A 18 21.52 3.18 -15.95
C LEU A 18 20.84 3.82 -14.72
N GLN A 19 20.00 4.85 -14.87
CA GLN A 19 19.34 5.47 -13.71
C GLN A 19 17.96 4.87 -13.35
N GLN A 20 17.33 4.07 -14.21
CA GLN A 20 16.01 3.50 -13.91
C GLN A 20 16.08 2.20 -13.09
N SER A 21 17.22 1.52 -13.02
CA SER A 21 17.35 0.22 -12.33
C SER A 21 17.42 0.32 -10.80
N VAL A 22 17.81 1.47 -10.24
CA VAL A 22 17.98 1.63 -8.78
C VAL A 22 16.65 1.87 -8.06
N GLN A 23 15.67 2.49 -8.71
CA GLN A 23 14.36 2.75 -8.10
C GLN A 23 13.46 1.50 -8.05
N ALA A 24 13.52 0.63 -9.06
CA ALA A 24 12.68 -0.57 -9.10
C ALA A 24 13.04 -1.59 -8.00
N ALA A 25 14.33 -1.80 -7.72
CA ALA A 25 14.79 -2.70 -6.65
C ALA A 25 14.43 -2.18 -5.24
N SER A 26 14.28 -0.87 -5.08
CA SER A 26 14.00 -0.22 -3.79
C SER A 26 12.54 -0.39 -3.35
N LYS A 27 11.56 -0.35 -4.27
CA LYS A 27 10.13 -0.39 -3.95
C LYS A 27 9.69 -1.74 -3.34
N PHE A 28 10.20 -2.84 -3.89
CA PHE A 28 9.86 -4.20 -3.45
C PHE A 28 10.72 -4.70 -2.30
N SER A 29 11.85 -4.04 -2.02
CA SER A 29 12.63 -4.33 -0.82
C SER A 29 11.88 -3.86 0.43
N HIS A 30 11.95 -4.61 1.53
CA HIS A 30 11.48 -4.15 2.84
C HIS A 30 12.50 -3.23 3.53
N GLN A 31 13.73 -3.17 3.02
CA GLN A 31 14.80 -2.37 3.63
C GLN A 31 14.61 -0.88 3.33
N ALA A 32 14.49 -0.09 4.39
CA ALA A 32 14.53 1.37 4.29
C ALA A 32 15.93 1.86 3.85
N THR A 33 15.94 2.76 2.87
CA THR A 33 17.12 3.52 2.45
C THR A 33 17.61 4.44 3.57
N VAL A 34 18.85 4.93 3.43
CA VAL A 34 19.42 5.90 4.38
C VAL A 34 18.57 7.16 4.49
N ALA A 35 18.04 7.65 3.36
CA ALA A 35 17.18 8.84 3.31
C ALA A 35 15.84 8.60 4.02
N GLU A 36 15.19 7.45 3.80
CA GLU A 36 13.95 7.07 4.48
C GLU A 36 14.13 6.95 6.00
N LYS A 37 15.24 6.34 6.44
CA LYS A 37 15.58 6.25 7.87
C LYS A 37 15.77 7.64 8.48
N ALA A 38 16.51 8.52 7.80
CA ALA A 38 16.73 9.88 8.28
C ALA A 38 15.41 10.67 8.39
N ALA A 39 14.52 10.54 7.40
CA ALA A 39 13.20 11.17 7.42
C ALA A 39 12.32 10.65 8.56
N ALA A 40 12.30 9.34 8.80
CA ALA A 40 11.57 8.75 9.92
C ALA A 40 12.09 9.22 11.28
N ILE A 41 13.41 9.27 11.47
CA ILE A 41 14.04 9.79 12.68
C ILE A 41 13.67 11.25 12.91
N ALA A 42 13.78 12.10 11.88
CA ALA A 42 13.44 13.52 11.97
C ALA A 42 11.97 13.72 12.36
N HIS A 43 11.06 12.94 11.79
CA HIS A 43 9.64 13.00 12.13
C HIS A 43 9.36 12.56 13.58
N ASN A 44 9.97 11.46 14.04
CA ASN A 44 9.81 11.02 15.42
C ASN A 44 10.35 12.06 16.41
N GLN A 45 11.47 12.70 16.09
CA GLN A 45 12.01 13.81 16.89
C GLN A 45 11.04 15.00 16.95
N GLU A 46 10.34 15.31 15.86
CA GLU A 46 9.31 16.36 15.83
C GLU A 46 8.11 16.00 16.72
N ILE A 47 7.60 14.77 16.65
CA ILE A 47 6.53 14.27 17.53
C ILE A 47 6.93 14.44 19.01
N LEU A 48 8.15 14.01 19.36
CA LEU A 48 8.68 14.09 20.72
C LEU A 48 8.83 15.54 21.19
N LYS A 49 9.29 16.45 20.32
CA LYS A 49 9.43 17.88 20.64
C LYS A 49 8.07 18.56 20.86
N ASN A 50 7.06 18.14 20.12
CA ASN A 50 5.73 18.73 20.20
C ASN A 50 4.89 18.17 21.37
N ASN A 51 5.48 17.36 22.26
CA ASN A 51 4.77 16.66 23.34
C ASN A 51 3.50 15.94 22.84
N VAL A 52 3.48 15.51 21.58
CA VAL A 52 2.47 14.56 21.08
C VAL A 52 2.91 13.16 21.50
N ILE A 53 3.23 13.02 22.77
CA ILE A 53 3.19 11.74 23.45
C ILE A 53 1.73 11.62 23.82
N PHE A 54 0.94 10.97 22.97
CA PHE A 54 -0.24 10.31 23.48
C PHE A 54 0.29 9.29 24.47
N GLU A 55 0.29 9.64 25.76
CA GLU A 55 0.38 8.63 26.79
C GLU A 55 -0.64 7.57 26.40
N MET A 56 -0.24 6.30 26.43
CA MET A 56 -1.16 5.16 26.48
C MET A 56 -2.01 5.17 27.77
N GLY A 57 -2.30 6.35 28.32
CA GLY A 57 -3.12 6.65 29.49
C GLY A 57 -4.57 6.95 29.13
N SER A 58 -4.97 6.81 27.86
CA SER A 58 -6.37 6.54 27.53
C SER A 58 -6.53 5.04 27.25
N PRO A 59 -6.57 4.18 28.30
CA PRO A 59 -6.68 2.71 28.18
C PRO A 59 -7.97 2.26 27.49
N ASP A 60 -8.81 3.21 27.11
CA ASP A 60 -10.08 2.95 26.49
C ASP A 60 -9.83 2.46 25.06
N TRP A 61 -9.01 3.11 24.25
CA TRP A 61 -8.76 2.63 22.88
C TRP A 61 -7.66 1.59 22.81
N ARG A 62 -8.00 0.39 22.31
CA ARG A 62 -7.05 -0.72 22.11
C ARG A 62 -7.12 -1.28 20.69
N PRO A 63 -6.00 -1.74 20.10
CA PRO A 63 -6.02 -2.47 18.84
C PRO A 63 -6.91 -3.72 18.92
N VAL A 64 -7.61 -4.01 17.82
CA VAL A 64 -8.30 -5.30 17.65
C VAL A 64 -7.25 -6.39 17.44
N MET A 65 -7.43 -7.53 18.09
CA MET A 65 -6.52 -8.67 17.95
C MET A 65 -6.64 -9.29 16.56
N ASP A 66 -5.53 -9.66 15.93
CA ASP A 66 -5.52 -10.32 14.61
C ASP A 66 -6.28 -11.66 14.57
N ALA A 67 -6.56 -12.26 15.73
CA ALA A 67 -7.36 -13.49 15.86
C ALA A 67 -8.87 -13.24 16.03
N SER A 68 -9.32 -11.99 15.98
CA SER A 68 -10.75 -11.64 16.04
C SER A 68 -11.43 -11.92 14.69
N ASP A 69 -12.75 -11.97 14.68
CA ASP A 69 -13.51 -12.04 13.44
C ASP A 69 -13.46 -10.69 12.70
N PHE A 70 -12.97 -10.71 11.46
CA PHE A 70 -12.88 -9.52 10.61
C PHE A 70 -13.81 -9.63 9.42
N GLY A 71 -14.60 -8.58 9.17
CA GLY A 71 -15.46 -8.48 7.98
C GLY A 71 -14.70 -8.17 6.69
N TYR A 72 -13.40 -7.86 6.75
CA TYR A 72 -12.62 -7.40 5.60
C TYR A 72 -11.21 -7.99 5.57
N VAL A 73 -10.74 -8.32 4.37
CA VAL A 73 -9.32 -8.55 4.06
C VAL A 73 -8.84 -7.42 3.14
N LEU A 74 -7.80 -6.72 3.56
CA LEU A 74 -7.26 -5.57 2.83
C LEU A 74 -6.00 -5.96 2.06
N MET A 75 -5.92 -5.57 0.79
CA MET A 75 -4.73 -5.74 -0.05
C MET A 75 -4.52 -4.49 -0.92
N SER A 76 -3.28 -4.22 -1.29
CA SER A 76 -2.97 -3.23 -2.34
C SER A 76 -3.06 -3.90 -3.71
N SER A 77 -3.42 -3.16 -4.75
CA SER A 77 -3.36 -3.66 -6.13
C SER A 77 -1.94 -3.80 -6.66
N GLU A 78 -0.94 -3.20 -6.01
CA GLU A 78 0.44 -3.21 -6.47
C GLU A 78 1.06 -4.61 -6.46
N GLU A 79 1.66 -5.02 -7.57
CA GLU A 79 2.26 -6.35 -7.75
C GLU A 79 3.71 -6.22 -8.21
N ALA A 80 4.59 -7.03 -7.63
CA ALA A 80 5.85 -7.31 -8.28
C ALA A 80 5.57 -8.18 -9.51
N ASN A 81 6.41 -8.11 -10.54
CA ASN A 81 6.29 -8.92 -11.77
C ASN A 81 6.62 -10.41 -11.52
N TYR A 82 5.98 -11.03 -10.55
CA TYR A 82 6.12 -12.43 -10.17
C TYR A 82 4.74 -13.08 -10.21
N SER A 83 4.61 -14.16 -11.00
CA SER A 83 3.35 -14.91 -11.14
C SER A 83 2.81 -15.41 -9.80
N GLU A 84 3.71 -15.81 -8.89
CA GLU A 84 3.36 -16.32 -7.56
C GLU A 84 2.53 -15.34 -6.73
N VAL A 85 2.80 -14.02 -6.85
CA VAL A 85 2.04 -12.99 -6.11
C VAL A 85 0.61 -12.90 -6.64
N SER A 86 0.44 -12.97 -7.96
CA SER A 86 -0.88 -12.97 -8.59
C SER A 86 -1.68 -14.23 -8.21
N ASP A 87 -1.03 -15.40 -8.22
CA ASP A 87 -1.67 -16.67 -7.86
C ASP A 87 -2.10 -16.70 -6.39
N LEU A 88 -1.27 -16.16 -5.49
CA LEU A 88 -1.63 -16.03 -4.07
C LEU A 88 -2.84 -15.12 -3.87
N ARG A 89 -2.87 -13.96 -4.54
CA ARG A 89 -3.99 -13.01 -4.43
C ARG A 89 -5.29 -13.59 -4.96
N ARG A 90 -5.22 -14.30 -6.08
CA ARG A 90 -6.34 -15.06 -6.63
C ARG A 90 -6.83 -16.10 -5.63
N THR A 91 -5.92 -16.89 -5.07
CA THR A 91 -6.25 -17.92 -4.07
C THR A 91 -6.95 -17.29 -2.86
N ILE A 92 -6.46 -16.17 -2.36
CA ILE A 92 -7.10 -15.43 -1.25
C ILE A 92 -8.52 -15.00 -1.65
N ALA A 93 -8.69 -14.39 -2.82
CA ALA A 93 -9.99 -13.90 -3.29
C ALA A 93 -11.03 -15.02 -3.44
N GLU A 94 -10.62 -16.16 -4.00
CA GLU A 94 -11.48 -17.33 -4.24
C GLU A 94 -11.86 -18.06 -2.93
N ASN A 95 -11.07 -17.90 -1.85
CA ASN A 95 -11.23 -18.66 -0.59
C ASN A 95 -11.59 -17.78 0.62
N LEU A 96 -12.14 -16.58 0.41
CA LEU A 96 -12.55 -15.75 1.54
C LEU A 96 -13.68 -16.40 2.35
N PRO A 97 -13.59 -16.43 3.70
CA PRO A 97 -14.65 -16.94 4.56
C PRO A 97 -15.99 -16.26 4.33
N GLU A 98 -17.10 -16.95 4.56
CA GLU A 98 -18.43 -16.37 4.42
C GLU A 98 -18.58 -15.08 5.25
N GLY A 99 -19.28 -14.07 4.70
CA GLY A 99 -19.45 -12.77 5.35
C GLY A 99 -18.24 -11.82 5.26
N VAL A 100 -17.07 -12.30 4.81
CA VAL A 100 -15.87 -11.48 4.63
C VAL A 100 -15.80 -10.87 3.23
N LYS A 101 -15.42 -9.60 3.14
CA LYS A 101 -15.22 -8.87 1.87
C LYS A 101 -13.74 -8.62 1.59
N LEU A 102 -13.38 -8.62 0.30
CA LEU A 102 -12.07 -8.20 -0.16
C LEU A 102 -12.05 -6.70 -0.41
N VAL A 103 -11.09 -5.99 0.15
CA VAL A 103 -10.85 -4.57 -0.11
C VAL A 103 -9.53 -4.45 -0.85
N ILE A 104 -9.59 -3.99 -2.11
CA ILE A 104 -8.39 -3.72 -2.91
C ILE A 104 -8.16 -2.21 -2.97
N LEU A 105 -7.06 -1.76 -2.39
CA LEU A 105 -6.60 -0.38 -2.54
C LEU A 105 -5.92 -0.22 -3.90
N THR A 106 -6.31 0.80 -4.66
CA THR A 106 -5.69 1.11 -5.95
C THR A 106 -5.75 2.61 -6.25
N SER A 107 -5.06 3.07 -7.29
CA SER A 107 -5.20 4.44 -7.77
C SER A 107 -6.47 4.59 -8.62
N ARG A 108 -7.08 5.77 -8.61
CA ARG A 108 -8.36 6.02 -9.30
C ARG A 108 -8.33 5.71 -10.80
N ASN A 109 -7.18 5.93 -11.45
CA ASN A 109 -6.99 5.60 -12.86
C ASN A 109 -6.98 4.08 -13.15
N GLU A 110 -6.60 3.24 -12.18
CA GLU A 110 -6.52 1.79 -12.33
C GLU A 110 -7.79 1.07 -11.85
N GLU A 111 -8.70 1.78 -11.18
CA GLU A 111 -9.88 1.21 -10.51
C GLU A 111 -10.66 0.24 -11.40
N ARG A 112 -10.97 0.64 -12.64
CA ARG A 112 -11.74 -0.18 -13.58
C ARG A 112 -10.99 -1.47 -13.96
N HIS A 113 -9.70 -1.36 -14.22
CA HIS A 113 -8.87 -2.49 -14.62
C HIS A 113 -8.75 -3.51 -13.48
N ILE A 114 -8.44 -3.03 -12.28
CA ILE A 114 -8.34 -3.86 -11.07
C ILE A 114 -9.70 -4.49 -10.73
N ARG A 115 -10.79 -3.72 -10.79
CA ARG A 115 -12.15 -4.24 -10.57
C ARG A 115 -12.46 -5.40 -11.51
N ASN A 116 -12.25 -5.22 -12.82
CA ASN A 116 -12.55 -6.25 -13.81
C ASN A 116 -11.74 -7.52 -13.56
N ARG A 117 -10.46 -7.40 -13.23
CA ARG A 117 -9.60 -8.55 -12.88
C ARG A 117 -10.15 -9.32 -11.68
N TYR A 118 -10.44 -8.64 -10.57
CA TYR A 118 -10.89 -9.32 -9.35
C TYR A 118 -12.31 -9.88 -9.46
N LEU A 119 -13.17 -9.30 -10.29
CA LEU A 119 -14.51 -9.85 -10.57
C LEU A 119 -14.47 -11.21 -11.27
N GLU A 120 -13.33 -11.63 -11.82
CA GLU A 120 -13.13 -13.00 -12.30
C GLU A 120 -12.97 -14.01 -11.16
N TRP A 121 -12.59 -13.56 -9.96
CA TRP A 121 -12.19 -14.41 -8.82
C TRP A 121 -13.16 -14.34 -7.64
N ILE A 122 -13.89 -13.24 -7.50
CA ILE A 122 -14.82 -12.99 -6.39
C ILE A 122 -16.08 -12.26 -6.88
N SER A 123 -17.22 -12.55 -6.27
CA SER A 123 -18.48 -11.89 -6.58
C SER A 123 -18.47 -10.41 -6.23
N SER A 124 -19.22 -9.62 -6.99
CA SER A 124 -19.22 -8.14 -6.88
C SER A 124 -19.68 -7.61 -5.52
N ASP A 125 -20.58 -8.32 -4.84
CA ASP A 125 -21.08 -7.95 -3.50
C ASP A 125 -20.02 -8.13 -2.39
N ARG A 126 -19.00 -8.95 -2.67
CA ARG A 126 -17.89 -9.24 -1.77
C ARG A 126 -16.59 -8.50 -2.14
N LEU A 127 -16.59 -7.73 -3.21
CA LEU A 127 -15.44 -6.94 -3.67
C LEU A 127 -15.67 -5.45 -3.44
N ILE A 128 -14.74 -4.81 -2.74
CA ILE A 128 -14.66 -3.38 -2.54
C ILE A 128 -13.37 -2.88 -3.18
N ILE A 129 -13.46 -1.85 -4.01
CA ILE A 129 -12.27 -1.15 -4.53
C ILE A 129 -12.18 0.18 -3.82
N ALA A 130 -11.15 0.35 -3.00
CA ALA A 130 -10.82 1.60 -2.35
C ALA A 130 -9.85 2.36 -3.26
N SER A 131 -10.32 3.42 -3.92
CA SER A 131 -9.50 4.17 -4.87
C SER A 131 -9.12 5.55 -4.34
N ASP A 132 -7.87 5.96 -4.54
CA ASP A 132 -7.37 7.30 -4.21
C ASP A 132 -6.72 7.98 -5.43
N ASP A 133 -6.68 9.30 -5.45
CA ASP A 133 -5.97 10.12 -6.44
C ASP A 133 -4.50 10.36 -6.04
N ASP A 134 -4.07 9.94 -4.84
CA ASP A 134 -2.68 10.03 -4.41
C ASP A 134 -1.77 9.23 -5.38
N PRO A 135 -0.81 9.89 -6.06
CA PRO A 135 0.11 9.23 -6.99
C PRO A 135 1.02 8.19 -6.32
N TYR A 136 1.07 8.17 -4.99
CA TYR A 136 1.87 7.24 -4.22
C TYR A 136 1.10 5.99 -3.76
N VAL A 137 -0.20 5.84 -4.06
CA VAL A 137 -0.93 4.59 -3.77
C VAL A 137 -0.29 3.37 -4.43
N SER A 138 0.28 3.55 -5.63
CA SER A 138 1.06 2.49 -6.29
C SER A 138 2.31 2.07 -5.51
N ASN A 139 2.75 2.79 -4.47
CA ASN A 139 3.88 2.37 -3.64
C ASN A 139 3.52 1.33 -2.57
N GLY A 140 2.24 0.97 -2.47
CA GLY A 140 1.70 0.09 -1.44
C GLY A 140 2.03 -1.40 -1.59
N PHE A 141 3.20 -1.80 -2.11
CA PHE A 141 3.51 -3.23 -2.15
C PHE A 141 3.56 -3.84 -0.73
N TRP A 142 4.12 -3.10 0.22
CA TRP A 142 4.13 -3.43 1.65
C TRP A 142 3.01 -2.72 2.42
N ALA A 143 1.83 -2.55 1.78
CA ALA A 143 0.77 -1.69 2.33
C ALA A 143 0.24 -2.12 3.71
N ARG A 144 0.42 -3.38 4.12
CA ARG A 144 0.06 -3.85 5.49
C ARG A 144 0.71 -3.01 6.58
N ASP A 145 1.93 -2.51 6.37
CA ASP A 145 2.67 -1.69 7.35
C ASP A 145 2.07 -0.28 7.51
N SER A 146 1.19 0.11 6.59
CA SER A 146 0.64 1.45 6.45
C SER A 146 -0.89 1.51 6.40
N PHE A 147 -1.55 0.35 6.34
CA PHE A 147 -3.00 0.29 6.46
C PHE A 147 -3.41 0.73 7.86
N PRO A 148 -4.57 1.41 7.97
CA PRO A 148 -5.07 1.82 9.27
C PRO A 148 -5.33 0.59 10.14
N VAL A 149 -4.98 0.71 11.43
CA VAL A 149 -5.17 -0.34 12.42
C VAL A 149 -6.54 -0.15 13.05
N PRO A 150 -7.41 -1.18 13.06
CA PRO A 150 -8.68 -1.13 13.77
C PRO A 150 -8.45 -1.05 15.28
N VAL A 151 -9.17 -0.13 15.93
CA VAL A 151 -9.16 0.05 17.38
C VAL A 151 -10.57 0.05 17.93
N VAL A 152 -10.72 -0.39 19.18
CA VAL A 152 -11.98 -0.41 19.91
C VAL A 152 -11.83 0.34 21.22
N ASN A 153 -12.82 1.16 21.54
CA ASN A 153 -12.96 1.76 22.85
C ASN A 153 -13.53 0.72 23.83
N SER A 154 -12.73 0.32 24.80
CA SER A 154 -13.02 -0.70 25.81
C SER A 154 -14.15 -0.32 26.75
N ARG A 155 -14.54 0.96 26.84
CA ARG A 155 -15.68 1.41 27.66
C ARG A 155 -16.97 1.48 26.87
N THR A 156 -16.93 2.02 25.65
CA THR A 156 -18.13 2.28 24.84
C THR A 156 -18.40 1.20 23.81
N GLY A 157 -17.42 0.34 23.51
CA GLY A 157 -17.46 -0.60 22.39
C GLY A 157 -17.30 0.08 21.02
N GLU A 158 -17.05 1.39 20.99
CA GLU A 158 -16.94 2.15 19.74
C GLU A 158 -15.74 1.67 18.92
N PHE A 159 -15.95 1.55 17.60
CA PHE A 159 -14.93 1.14 16.65
C PHE A 159 -14.36 2.36 15.91
N SER A 160 -13.05 2.37 15.70
CA SER A 160 -12.37 3.40 14.91
C SER A 160 -11.15 2.83 14.20
N LEU A 161 -10.50 3.67 13.38
CA LEU A 161 -9.31 3.36 12.62
C LEU A 161 -8.19 4.33 13.01
N VAL A 162 -7.00 3.80 13.32
CA VAL A 162 -5.80 4.61 13.56
C VAL A 162 -4.86 4.47 12.38
N ALA A 163 -4.63 5.57 11.67
CA ALA A 163 -3.64 5.63 10.60
C ALA A 163 -2.22 5.63 11.17
N SER A 164 -1.33 4.85 10.59
CA SER A 164 0.10 4.94 10.87
C SER A 164 0.77 5.90 9.89
N LYS A 165 1.78 6.64 10.36
CA LYS A 165 2.65 7.38 9.45
C LYS A 165 3.77 6.47 8.97
N TYR A 166 3.63 5.96 7.76
CA TYR A 166 4.62 5.08 7.16
C TYR A 166 5.86 5.85 6.71
N TYR A 167 7.03 5.23 6.80
CA TYR A 167 8.29 5.88 6.45
C TYR A 167 8.47 6.06 4.93
N ARG A 168 7.72 5.31 4.12
CA ARG A 168 7.62 5.54 2.67
C ARG A 168 6.43 6.44 2.36
N ARG A 169 6.54 7.17 1.25
CA ARG A 169 5.41 7.91 0.70
C ARG A 169 4.37 6.91 0.18
N PHE A 170 3.35 6.70 0.98
CA PHE A 170 2.14 5.96 0.69
C PHE A 170 1.09 6.38 1.73
N ASN A 171 -0.09 6.78 1.29
CA ASN A 171 -1.25 7.02 2.15
C ASN A 171 -2.40 6.15 1.66
N SER A 172 -3.13 5.56 2.59
CA SER A 172 -4.27 4.68 2.31
C SER A 172 -5.44 4.87 3.26
N ALA A 173 -5.25 5.66 4.33
CA ALA A 173 -6.19 5.73 5.43
C ALA A 173 -7.53 6.33 4.99
N ASP A 174 -7.50 7.39 4.17
CA ASP A 174 -8.71 8.07 3.72
C ASP A 174 -9.53 7.17 2.80
N ALA A 175 -8.92 6.62 1.75
CA ALA A 175 -9.60 5.70 0.82
C ALA A 175 -10.18 4.46 1.53
N ILE A 176 -9.44 3.88 2.49
CA ILE A 176 -9.91 2.71 3.25
C ILE A 176 -11.05 3.10 4.19
N SER A 177 -10.90 4.16 4.98
CA SER A 177 -11.90 4.57 5.98
C SER A 177 -13.25 4.96 5.35
N GLN A 178 -13.23 5.49 4.13
CA GLN A 178 -14.45 5.79 3.37
C GLN A 178 -15.11 4.55 2.75
N SER A 179 -14.35 3.46 2.58
CA SER A 179 -14.78 2.25 1.86
C SER A 179 -15.22 1.11 2.77
N VAL A 180 -14.85 1.14 4.06
CA VAL A 180 -15.17 0.08 5.02
C VAL A 180 -16.12 0.60 6.09
N THR A 181 -17.07 -0.24 6.49
CA THR A 181 -17.95 0.03 7.63
C THR A 181 -17.67 -0.99 8.72
N GLY A 182 -17.37 -0.54 9.94
CA GLY A 182 -17.05 -1.41 11.06
C GLY A 182 -18.24 -1.63 12.01
N SER A 183 -18.40 -2.88 12.46
CA SER A 183 -19.06 -3.24 13.72
C SER A 183 -18.28 -4.41 14.30
N VAL A 184 -17.92 -4.35 15.58
CA VAL A 184 -17.33 -5.49 16.28
C VAL A 184 -18.47 -6.28 16.92
N ALA A 185 -18.60 -7.56 16.57
CA ALA A 185 -19.54 -8.48 17.19
C ALA A 185 -18.95 -9.05 18.48
#